data_AF-A0A2H0KF32-F1
#
_entry.id   AF-A0A2H0KF32-F1
#
_cell.length_a   1.000
_cell.length_b   1.000
_cell.length_c   1.000
_cell.angle_alpha   90.00
_cell.angle_beta   90.00
_cell.angle_gamma   90.00
#
_symmetry.space_group_name_H-M   'P 1'
#
loop_
_entity.id
_entity.type
_entity.pdbx_description
1 polymer ?
#
loop_
_entity_poly.entity_id
_entity_poly.type
_entity_poly.pdbx_seq_one_letter_code
_entity_poly.pdbx_strand_id
1 'polypeptide(L)'
;MTVIKHSEQRAGVFIDAQNLYHSAKNLYHANVNFGKVLEDAVAGRILTRAIAYVIHTEGGEEKGFFEALEKVGIETKTKALQIFGSGAKKADWDVGLAIDAVKLAPKLDAIIIVSGDGDYVPLVEYLKNQGCQVEVVAFGKSTSSKLLEVCDDFVDLDENPKKYLLGSRR
;
A
#
# COMPACT_ATOMS: atom_id res chain seq x y z
N MET A 1 -16.94 -7.08 8.15
CA MET A 1 -18.14 -6.21 8.28
C MET A 1 -17.78 -4.92 7.57
N THR A 2 -18.64 -4.38 6.70
CA THR A 2 -18.32 -3.12 6.00
C THR A 2 -18.21 -1.99 7.04
N VAL A 3 -17.04 -1.38 7.13
CA VAL A 3 -16.78 -0.23 8.02
C VAL A 3 -17.48 1.01 7.50
N ILE A 4 -17.80 1.93 8.41
CA ILE A 4 -18.39 3.23 8.05
C ILE A 4 -17.24 4.18 7.68
N LYS A 5 -17.29 4.77 6.48
CA LYS A 5 -16.32 5.76 6.00
C LYS A 5 -16.98 7.14 6.02
N HIS A 6 -16.56 8.00 6.96
CA HIS A 6 -17.06 9.38 7.06
C HIS A 6 -16.14 10.33 6.30
N SER A 7 -16.70 11.28 5.55
CA SER A 7 -15.95 12.26 4.77
C SER A 7 -14.91 13.04 5.57
N GLU A 8 -15.16 13.29 6.84
CA GLU A 8 -14.30 14.05 7.75
C GLU A 8 -13.17 13.23 8.37
N GLN A 9 -13.14 11.90 8.19
CA GLN A 9 -12.03 11.07 8.67
C GLN A 9 -10.73 11.47 7.98
N ARG A 10 -9.68 11.63 8.77
CA ARG A 10 -8.31 11.81 8.28
C ARG A 10 -7.74 10.44 7.94
N ALA A 11 -7.53 10.21 6.65
CA ALA A 11 -6.98 8.98 6.13
C ALA A 11 -5.47 9.12 5.87
N GLY A 12 -4.70 8.11 6.25
CA GLY A 12 -3.31 7.93 5.82
C GLY A 12 -3.14 6.66 5.01
N VAL A 13 -2.44 6.75 3.88
CA VAL A 13 -2.24 5.62 2.96
C VAL A 13 -0.78 5.23 2.92
N PHE A 14 -0.48 3.95 3.16
CA PHE A 14 0.87 3.40 3.23
C PHE A 14 0.99 2.29 2.21
N ILE A 15 1.78 2.52 1.16
CA ILE A 15 1.80 1.68 -0.04
C ILE A 15 3.11 0.91 -0.12
N ASP A 16 3.02 -0.41 -0.01
CA ASP A 16 4.10 -1.31 -0.38
C ASP A 16 4.10 -1.48 -1.89
N ALA A 17 4.83 -0.59 -2.57
CA ALA A 17 4.83 -0.55 -4.03
C ALA A 17 5.40 -1.83 -4.63
N GLN A 18 6.35 -2.46 -3.94
CA GLN A 18 6.99 -3.69 -4.40
C GLN A 18 6.01 -4.88 -4.32
N ASN A 19 5.34 -5.07 -3.18
CA ASN A 19 4.33 -6.12 -3.03
C ASN A 19 3.24 -5.99 -4.11
N LEU A 20 2.69 -4.78 -4.26
CA LEU A 20 1.59 -4.56 -5.20
C LEU A 20 2.01 -4.71 -6.66
N TYR A 21 3.22 -4.25 -7.02
CA TYR A 21 3.77 -4.40 -8.36
C TYR A 21 4.01 -5.87 -8.71
N HIS A 22 4.63 -6.64 -7.81
CA HIS A 22 4.88 -8.08 -8.03
C HIS A 22 3.58 -8.85 -8.16
N SER A 23 2.58 -8.56 -7.31
CA SER A 23 1.26 -9.19 -7.42
C SER A 23 0.60 -8.90 -8.76
N ALA A 24 0.59 -7.64 -9.21
CA ALA A 24 0.03 -7.28 -10.52
C ALA A 24 0.76 -7.92 -11.70
N LYS A 25 2.10 -7.99 -11.64
CA LYS A 25 2.92 -8.62 -12.68
C LYS A 25 2.72 -10.12 -12.76
N ASN A 26 2.65 -10.79 -11.61
CA ASN A 26 2.52 -12.24 -11.55
C ASN A 26 1.09 -12.70 -11.90
N LEU A 27 0.07 -12.00 -11.43
CA LEU A 27 -1.33 -12.38 -11.64
C LEU A 27 -1.89 -11.89 -12.98
N TYR A 28 -1.45 -10.73 -13.45
CA TYR A 28 -2.10 -10.03 -14.57
C TYR A 28 -1.15 -9.54 -15.65
N HIS A 29 0.17 -9.73 -15.48
CA HIS A 29 1.19 -9.26 -16.43
C HIS A 29 1.11 -7.76 -16.76
N ALA A 30 0.56 -6.96 -15.85
CA ALA A 30 0.27 -5.54 -16.04
C ALA A 30 0.91 -4.68 -14.95
N ASN A 31 0.93 -3.37 -15.17
CA ASN A 31 1.39 -2.39 -14.17
C ASN A 31 0.19 -1.86 -13.37
N VAL A 32 0.39 -1.46 -12.12
CA VAL A 32 -0.69 -0.92 -11.27
C VAL A 32 -0.95 0.55 -11.58
N ASN A 33 -2.22 0.94 -11.60
CA ASN A 33 -2.69 2.32 -11.64
C ASN A 33 -2.85 2.85 -10.20
N PHE A 34 -1.74 3.29 -9.60
CA PHE A 34 -1.71 3.78 -8.21
C PHE A 34 -2.65 4.97 -7.95
N GLY A 35 -2.91 5.81 -8.97
CA GLY A 35 -3.86 6.92 -8.82
C GLY A 35 -5.29 6.43 -8.57
N LYS A 36 -5.74 5.40 -9.29
CA LYS A 36 -7.07 4.80 -9.07
C LYS A 36 -7.15 3.98 -7.79
N VAL A 37 -6.06 3.31 -7.41
CA VAL A 37 -5.97 2.65 -6.11
C VAL A 37 -6.10 3.68 -4.98
N LEU A 38 -5.38 4.79 -5.05
CA LEU A 38 -5.45 5.85 -4.03
C LEU A 38 -6.84 6.48 -3.94
N GLU A 39 -7.43 6.83 -5.08
CA GLU A 39 -8.77 7.45 -5.15
C GLU A 39 -9.82 6.59 -4.42
N ASP A 40 -9.86 5.30 -4.72
CA ASP A 40 -10.83 4.37 -4.12
C ASP A 40 -10.48 4.02 -2.67
N ALA A 41 -9.20 3.88 -2.35
CA ALA A 41 -8.73 3.65 -0.99
C ALA A 41 -9.16 4.79 -0.06
N VAL A 42 -9.02 6.04 -0.52
CA VAL A 42 -9.40 7.22 0.27
C VAL A 42 -10.93 7.35 0.38
N ALA A 43 -11.68 6.94 -0.64
CA ALA A 43 -13.15 6.91 -0.63
C ALA A 43 -13.78 8.27 -0.23
N GLY A 44 -13.20 9.38 -0.70
CA GLY A 44 -13.69 10.74 -0.43
C GLY A 44 -13.38 11.30 0.97
N ARG A 45 -12.57 10.60 1.77
CA ARG A 45 -12.07 11.08 3.08
C ARG A 45 -11.00 12.16 2.94
N ILE A 46 -10.68 12.84 4.05
CA ILE A 46 -9.59 13.81 4.09
C ILE A 46 -8.25 13.06 4.04
N LEU A 47 -7.62 13.02 2.87
CA LEU A 47 -6.28 12.46 2.71
C LEU A 47 -5.25 13.35 3.44
N THR A 48 -4.67 12.83 4.53
CA THR A 48 -3.64 13.53 5.31
C THR A 48 -2.25 13.27 4.76
N ARG A 49 -1.94 12.01 4.39
CA ARG A 49 -0.70 11.60 3.73
C ARG A 49 -0.91 10.33 2.92
N ALA A 50 -0.22 10.22 1.79
CA ALA A 50 -0.03 8.97 1.06
C ALA A 50 1.47 8.76 0.84
N ILE A 51 2.01 7.64 1.28
CA ILE A 51 3.45 7.33 1.19
C ILE A 51 3.62 5.99 0.49
N ALA A 52 4.32 6.00 -0.65
CA ALA A 52 4.78 4.81 -1.34
C ALA A 52 6.23 4.48 -0.98
N TYR A 53 6.43 3.25 -0.53
CA TYR A 53 7.72 2.70 -0.18
C TYR A 53 8.26 1.92 -1.38
N VAL A 54 9.34 2.41 -1.97
CA VAL A 54 9.90 1.87 -3.21
C VAL A 54 11.38 1.52 -2.99
N ILE A 55 11.81 0.42 -3.60
CA ILE A 55 13.22 0.04 -3.63
C ILE A 55 13.84 0.63 -4.89
N HIS A 56 14.96 1.32 -4.71
CA HIS A 56 15.68 1.88 -5.84
C HIS A 56 16.58 0.82 -6.50
N THR A 57 16.36 0.57 -7.78
CA THR A 57 17.27 -0.24 -8.61
C THR A 57 18.25 0.67 -9.38
N GLU A 58 19.51 0.25 -9.46
CA GLU A 58 20.62 1.05 -10.03
C GLU A 58 20.43 1.45 -11.52
N GLY A 59 19.41 0.90 -12.20
CA GLY A 59 19.13 1.13 -13.62
C GLY A 59 18.47 2.47 -13.97
N GLY A 60 18.00 3.26 -13.00
CA GLY A 60 17.52 4.64 -13.22
C GLY A 60 16.20 4.80 -13.98
N GLU A 61 15.54 3.70 -14.38
CA GLU A 61 14.23 3.71 -15.09
C GLU A 61 13.05 4.14 -14.20
N GLU A 62 13.27 4.35 -12.91
CA GLU A 62 12.20 4.63 -11.92
C GLU A 62 11.78 6.10 -11.84
N LYS A 63 12.52 7.03 -12.47
CA LYS A 63 12.19 8.48 -12.39
C LYS A 63 10.78 8.79 -12.88
N GLY A 64 10.39 8.24 -14.03
CA GLY A 64 9.05 8.44 -14.57
C GLY A 64 7.94 7.85 -13.69
N PHE A 65 8.26 6.77 -12.96
CA PHE A 65 7.35 6.18 -11.98
C PHE A 65 7.18 7.07 -10.74
N PHE A 66 8.27 7.60 -10.18
CA PHE A 66 8.21 8.53 -9.05
C PHE A 66 7.46 9.82 -9.40
N GLU A 67 7.74 10.41 -10.57
CA GLU A 67 7.01 11.57 -11.05
C GLU A 67 5.51 11.30 -11.21
N ALA A 68 5.13 10.09 -11.66
CA ALA A 68 3.74 9.71 -11.78
C ALA A 68 3.04 9.57 -10.41
N LEU A 69 3.73 9.01 -9.40
CA LEU A 69 3.24 8.92 -8.03
C LEU A 69 3.05 10.30 -7.40
N GLU A 70 4.05 11.19 -7.54
CA GLU A 70 3.97 12.55 -7.01
C GLU A 70 2.83 13.35 -7.64
N LYS A 71 2.60 13.20 -8.96
CA LYS A 71 1.49 13.85 -9.67
C LYS A 71 0.12 13.44 -9.17
N VAL A 72 -0.02 12.24 -8.60
CA VAL A 72 -1.28 11.76 -8.00
C VAL A 72 -1.33 11.99 -6.48
N GLY A 73 -0.37 12.72 -5.91
CA GLY A 73 -0.36 13.09 -4.49
C GLY A 73 0.24 12.03 -3.56
N ILE A 74 1.08 11.13 -4.09
CA ILE A 74 1.76 10.09 -3.32
C ILE A 74 3.22 10.50 -3.10
N GLU A 75 3.61 10.69 -1.84
CA GLU A 75 5.00 10.88 -1.44
C GLU A 75 5.79 9.58 -1.66
N THR A 76 7.04 9.67 -2.13
CA THR A 76 7.89 8.48 -2.31
C THR A 76 8.99 8.41 -1.26
N LYS A 77 9.18 7.23 -0.68
CA LYS A 77 10.34 6.91 0.17
C LYS A 77 11.15 5.80 -0.48
N THR A 78 12.42 6.09 -0.75
CA THR A 78 13.32 5.18 -1.46
C THR A 78 14.38 4.62 -0.53
N LYS A 79 14.65 3.31 -0.66
CA LYS A 79 15.73 2.61 0.07
C LYS A 79 16.63 1.95 -0.96
N ALA A 80 17.93 2.16 -0.80
CA ALA A 80 18.92 1.46 -1.59
C ALA A 80 18.94 -0.02 -1.21
N LEU A 81 19.14 -0.89 -2.20
CA LEU A 81 19.27 -2.32 -1.99
C LEU A 81 20.44 -2.61 -1.03
N GLN A 82 20.14 -3.24 0.11
CA GLN A 82 21.17 -3.59 1.09
C GLN A 82 21.83 -4.91 0.71
N ILE A 83 23.14 -4.87 0.46
CA ILE A 83 23.96 -6.06 0.22
C ILE A 83 24.68 -6.39 1.52
N PHE A 84 24.33 -7.53 2.11
CA PHE A 84 24.99 -8.02 3.31
C PHE A 84 26.33 -8.66 2.94
N GLY A 85 27.25 -8.74 3.91
CA GLY A 85 28.56 -9.39 3.72
C GLY A 85 28.47 -10.88 3.33
N SER A 86 27.30 -11.50 3.53
CA SER A 86 26.97 -12.85 3.05
C SER A 86 26.58 -12.93 1.56
N GLY A 87 26.50 -11.79 0.86
CA GLY A 87 25.96 -11.69 -0.50
C GLY A 87 24.43 -11.66 -0.57
N ALA A 88 23.73 -11.82 0.56
CA ALA A 88 22.28 -11.69 0.62
C ALA A 88 21.88 -10.24 0.29
N LYS A 89 20.89 -10.09 -0.58
CA LYS A 89 20.30 -8.81 -0.95
C LYS A 89 18.96 -8.69 -0.23
N LYS A 90 18.81 -7.72 0.68
CA LYS A 90 17.53 -7.43 1.33
C LYS A 90 17.05 -6.06 0.90
N ALA A 91 15.81 -6.02 0.47
CA ALA A 91 15.16 -4.82 -0.02
C ALA A 91 13.68 -4.90 0.32
N ASP A 92 13.39 -4.88 1.63
CA ASP A 92 12.04 -4.67 2.14
C ASP A 92 11.95 -3.31 2.84
N TRP A 93 10.72 -2.81 2.85
CA TRP A 93 10.33 -1.59 3.52
C TRP A 93 9.41 -1.84 4.71
N ASP A 94 9.08 -3.09 5.02
CA ASP A 94 8.04 -3.48 5.97
C ASP A 94 8.20 -2.80 7.32
N VAL A 95 9.43 -2.79 7.85
CA VAL A 95 9.76 -2.11 9.11
C VAL A 95 9.59 -0.59 8.99
N GLY A 96 10.05 0.02 7.90
CA GLY A 96 9.93 1.46 7.71
C GLY A 96 8.48 1.91 7.57
N LEU A 97 7.70 1.16 6.78
CA LEU A 97 6.26 1.34 6.62
C LEU A 97 5.55 1.24 7.98
N ALA A 98 5.81 0.17 8.72
CA ALA A 98 5.19 -0.06 10.03
C ALA A 98 5.51 1.07 11.02
N ILE A 99 6.76 1.50 11.09
CA ILE A 99 7.18 2.59 11.99
C ILE A 99 6.51 3.91 11.63
N ASP A 100 6.42 4.25 10.34
CA ASP A 100 5.78 5.48 9.91
C ASP A 100 4.25 5.46 10.14
N ALA A 101 3.61 4.32 9.90
CA ALA A 101 2.19 4.12 10.20
C ALA A 101 1.91 4.32 11.70
N VAL A 102 2.70 3.69 12.57
CA VAL A 102 2.59 3.85 14.04
C VAL A 102 2.80 5.31 14.47
N LYS A 103 3.81 6.00 13.92
CA LYS A 103 4.09 7.41 14.25
C LYS A 103 2.97 8.35 13.83
N LEU A 104 2.29 8.05 12.72
CA LEU A 104 1.22 8.90 12.20
C LEU A 104 -0.15 8.55 12.78
N ALA A 105 -0.33 7.35 13.35
CA ALA A 105 -1.59 6.88 13.90
C ALA A 105 -2.31 7.89 14.82
N PRO A 106 -1.64 8.59 15.76
CA PRO A 106 -2.32 9.57 16.62
C PRO A 106 -2.95 10.76 15.89
N LYS A 107 -2.63 10.96 14.60
CA LYS A 107 -3.14 12.05 13.75
C LYS A 107 -4.12 11.56 12.69
N LEU A 108 -4.41 10.26 12.64
CA LEU A 108 -5.21 9.63 11.61
C LEU A 108 -6.39 8.91 12.26
N ASP A 109 -7.53 9.00 11.61
CA ASP A 109 -8.74 8.30 12.04
C ASP A 109 -8.85 6.96 11.28
N ALA A 110 -8.31 6.90 10.06
CA ALA A 110 -8.20 5.69 9.25
C ALA A 110 -6.79 5.52 8.68
N ILE A 111 -6.30 4.28 8.71
CA ILE A 111 -5.03 3.89 8.10
C ILE A 111 -5.30 2.83 7.05
N ILE A 112 -4.87 3.11 5.82
CA ILE A 112 -4.98 2.18 4.71
C ILE A 112 -3.60 1.62 4.38
N ILE A 113 -3.44 0.30 4.49
CA ILE A 113 -2.24 -0.43 4.11
C ILE A 113 -2.49 -1.03 2.73
N VAL A 114 -1.71 -0.60 1.74
CA VAL A 114 -1.78 -1.13 0.38
C VAL A 114 -0.70 -2.20 0.22
N SER A 115 -1.00 -3.41 0.71
CA SER A 115 -0.17 -4.61 0.61
C SER A 115 -1.00 -5.85 0.92
N GLY A 116 -0.67 -6.98 0.29
CA GLY A 116 -1.26 -8.29 0.61
C GLY A 116 -0.49 -9.08 1.67
N ASP A 117 0.63 -8.54 2.19
CA ASP A 117 1.56 -9.28 3.04
C ASP A 117 1.03 -9.56 4.45
N GLY A 118 1.08 -10.82 4.86
CA GLY A 118 0.67 -11.27 6.20
C GLY A 118 1.57 -10.76 7.32
N ASP A 119 2.79 -10.32 7.03
CA ASP A 119 3.71 -9.79 8.03
C ASP A 119 3.23 -8.45 8.64
N TYR A 120 2.23 -7.80 8.02
CA TYR A 120 1.58 -6.62 8.58
C TYR A 120 0.49 -6.92 9.62
N VAL A 121 0.15 -8.19 9.90
CA VAL A 121 -0.88 -8.54 10.91
C VAL A 121 -0.63 -7.88 12.28
N PRO A 122 0.59 -7.94 12.87
CA PRO A 122 0.86 -7.28 14.15
C PRO A 122 0.71 -5.75 14.08
N LEU A 123 1.02 -5.15 12.93
CA LEU A 123 0.83 -3.72 12.71
C LEU A 123 -0.66 -3.37 12.70
N VAL A 124 -1.48 -4.15 11.98
CA VAL A 124 -2.94 -3.95 11.93
C VAL A 124 -3.54 -4.02 13.34
N GLU A 125 -3.23 -5.07 14.10
CA GLU A 125 -3.73 -5.24 15.47
C GLU A 125 -3.30 -4.07 16.38
N TYR A 126 -2.05 -3.64 16.29
CA TYR A 126 -1.55 -2.51 17.07
C TYR A 126 -2.28 -1.21 16.74
N LEU A 127 -2.44 -0.89 15.45
CA LEU A 127 -3.08 0.35 14.99
C LEU A 127 -4.56 0.39 15.38
N LYS A 128 -5.26 -0.75 15.31
CA LYS A 128 -6.63 -0.88 15.81
C LYS A 128 -6.73 -0.62 17.31
N ASN A 129 -5.76 -1.13 18.08
CA ASN A 129 -5.68 -0.85 19.52
C ASN A 129 -5.38 0.63 19.83
N GLN A 130 -4.84 1.40 18.88
CA GLN A 130 -4.70 2.87 19.00
C GLN A 130 -5.98 3.63 18.62
N GLY A 131 -7.05 2.93 18.23
CA GLY A 131 -8.33 3.53 17.85
C GLY A 131 -8.44 3.93 16.38
N CYS A 132 -7.47 3.58 15.54
CA CYS A 132 -7.57 3.78 14.10
C CYS A 132 -8.43 2.68 13.46
N GLN A 133 -9.25 3.04 12.49
CA GLN A 133 -9.82 2.08 11.55
C GLN A 133 -8.72 1.63 10.56
N VAL A 134 -8.47 0.33 10.44
CA VAL A 134 -7.39 -0.19 9.61
C VAL A 134 -7.94 -0.96 8.42
N GLU A 135 -7.65 -0.48 7.22
CA GLU A 135 -8.13 -1.02 5.97
C GLU A 135 -6.97 -1.57 5.14
N VAL A 136 -7.25 -2.62 4.37
CA VAL A 136 -6.26 -3.24 3.49
C VAL A 136 -6.73 -3.12 2.04
N VAL A 137 -5.80 -2.82 1.13
CA VAL A 137 -6.07 -2.75 -0.31
C VAL A 137 -5.02 -3.59 -1.04
N ALA A 138 -5.46 -4.66 -1.70
CA ALA A 138 -4.57 -5.55 -2.43
C ALA A 138 -5.33 -6.40 -3.45
N PHE A 139 -4.61 -7.17 -4.26
CA PHE A 139 -5.23 -8.23 -5.07
C PHE A 139 -5.53 -9.42 -4.16
N GLY A 140 -6.80 -9.75 -3.97
CA GLY A 140 -7.28 -10.80 -3.07
C GLY A 140 -6.58 -12.14 -3.27
N LYS A 141 -6.32 -12.53 -4.52
CA LYS A 141 -5.58 -13.77 -4.87
C LYS A 141 -4.16 -13.85 -4.31
N SER A 142 -3.54 -12.71 -3.99
CA SER A 142 -2.19 -12.60 -3.42
C SER A 142 -2.17 -12.18 -1.95
N THR A 143 -3.33 -12.08 -1.31
CA THR A 143 -3.46 -11.52 0.04
C THR A 143 -3.52 -12.62 1.09
N SER A 144 -2.79 -12.43 2.20
CA SER A 144 -2.82 -13.32 3.35
C SER A 144 -4.22 -13.41 3.96
N SER A 145 -4.73 -14.64 4.17
CA SER A 145 -6.04 -14.84 4.81
C SER A 145 -6.10 -14.25 6.22
N LYS A 146 -5.00 -14.33 6.98
CA LYS A 146 -4.91 -13.74 8.33
C LYS A 146 -5.00 -12.23 8.28
N LEU A 147 -4.45 -11.59 7.25
CA LEU A 147 -4.56 -10.15 7.09
C LEU A 147 -6.02 -9.74 6.85
N LEU A 148 -6.75 -10.49 6.02
CA LEU A 148 -8.18 -10.30 5.78
C LEU A 148 -9.03 -10.50 7.03
N GLU A 149 -8.64 -11.43 7.91
CA GLU A 149 -9.34 -11.71 9.16
C GLU A 149 -9.18 -10.56 10.19
N VAL A 150 -8.03 -9.90 10.23
CA VAL A 150 -7.73 -8.89 11.26
C VAL A 150 -8.04 -7.45 10.84
N CYS A 151 -8.04 -7.14 9.55
CA CYS A 151 -8.36 -5.80 9.06
C CYS A 151 -9.85 -5.47 9.27
N ASP A 152 -10.18 -4.19 9.40
CA ASP A 152 -11.58 -3.77 9.55
C ASP A 152 -12.33 -3.80 8.21
N ASP A 153 -11.64 -3.45 7.12
CA ASP A 153 -12.17 -3.46 5.76
C ASP A 153 -11.11 -3.89 4.74
N PHE A 154 -11.57 -4.49 3.65
CA PHE A 154 -10.71 -4.93 2.57
C PHE A 154 -11.26 -4.48 1.22
N VAL A 155 -10.43 -3.77 0.45
CA VAL A 155 -10.74 -3.42 -0.94
C VAL A 155 -9.97 -4.37 -1.85
N ASP A 156 -10.72 -5.28 -2.48
CA ASP A 156 -10.15 -6.23 -3.42
C ASP A 156 -9.97 -5.62 -4.81
N LEU A 157 -8.72 -5.47 -5.23
CA LEU A 157 -8.38 -4.98 -6.57
C LEU A 157 -8.76 -6.00 -7.67
N ASP A 158 -8.96 -7.27 -7.32
CA ASP A 158 -9.40 -8.31 -8.25
C ASP A 158 -10.85 -8.14 -8.71
N GLU A 159 -11.68 -7.35 -7.99
CA GLU A 159 -13.06 -7.08 -8.38
C GLU A 159 -13.16 -6.19 -9.62
N ASN A 160 -12.18 -5.31 -9.84
CA ASN A 160 -12.14 -4.45 -11.02
C ASN A 160 -10.72 -4.27 -11.57
N PRO A 161 -10.08 -5.32 -12.11
CA PRO A 161 -8.70 -5.26 -12.56
C PRO A 161 -8.50 -4.22 -13.66
N LYS A 162 -9.52 -3.99 -14.51
CA LYS A 162 -9.47 -2.99 -15.59
C LYS A 162 -9.30 -1.55 -15.09
N LYS A 163 -9.79 -1.25 -13.88
CA LYS A 163 -9.65 0.06 -13.24
C LYS A 163 -8.25 0.24 -12.65
N TYR A 164 -7.72 -0.82 -12.04
CA TYR A 164 -6.49 -0.76 -11.25
C TYR A 164 -5.24 -1.19 -12.00
N LEU A 165 -5.35 -1.70 -13.23
CA LEU A 165 -4.23 -2.12 -14.05
C LEU A 165 -4.10 -1.24 -15.31
N LEU A 166 -2.89 -0.71 -15.52
CA LEU A 166 -2.52 0.01 -16.72
C LEU A 166 -2.33 -0.96 -17.88
N GLY A 167 -2.84 -0.60 -19.06
CA GLY A 167 -2.62 -1.38 -20.28
C GLY A 167 -3.47 -2.65 -20.38
N SER A 168 -4.46 -2.87 -19.49
CA SER A 168 -5.45 -3.93 -19.68
C SER A 168 -6.34 -3.57 -20.89
N ARG A 169 -5.88 -3.92 -22.09
CA ARG A 169 -6.65 -3.88 -23.33
C ARG A 169 -6.67 -5.30 -23.92
N ARG A 170 -7.87 -5.89 -23.83
CA ARG A 170 -8.36 -7.10 -24.49
C ARG A 170 -7.75 -8.43 -24.04
#